data_AF-A0AAQ0LX95-F1
#
_entry.id   AF-A0AAQ0LX95-F1
#
_cell.length_a   1.000
_cell.length_b   1.000
_cell.length_c   1.000
_cell.angle_alpha   90.00
_cell.angle_beta   90.00
_cell.angle_gamma   90.00
#
_symmetry.space_group_name_H-M   'P 1'
#
loop_
_entity.id
_entity.type
_entity.pdbx_description
1 polymer ?
#
loop_
_entity_poly.entity_id
_entity_poly.type
_entity_poly.pdbx_seq_one_letter_code
_entity_poly.pdbx_strand_id
1 'polypeptide(L)'
;MNSINNKVLLTEIQKWDYEPTKSRIHAKECMYKVAVSSRAFGVKNYEDEVPRSQFENYEREQVQTNEEIKSDFKKAIVGYQDVSTSENSLHLQEHYYYQIRFTIESVEFFNPELAEELKTLLSDSNVVLSLYKQK
;
A
#
# COMPACT_ATOMS: atom_id res chain seq x y z
N MET A 1 -14.56 -4.41 11.65
CA MET A 1 -13.39 -5.15 11.13
C MET A 1 -13.79 -5.69 9.77
N ASN A 2 -12.88 -5.59 8.82
CA ASN A 2 -13.12 -6.04 7.45
C ASN A 2 -12.54 -7.45 7.29
N SER A 3 -13.11 -8.24 6.41
CA SER A 3 -12.60 -9.58 6.09
C SER A 3 -12.53 -9.77 4.58
N ILE A 4 -11.67 -10.68 4.16
CA ILE A 4 -11.52 -11.05 2.76
C ILE A 4 -11.27 -12.54 2.64
N ASN A 5 -11.74 -13.11 1.54
CA ASN A 5 -11.42 -14.48 1.21
C ASN A 5 -9.89 -14.68 1.08
N ASN A 6 -9.34 -15.57 1.89
CA ASN A 6 -7.91 -15.85 1.98
C ASN A 6 -7.29 -16.18 0.62
N LYS A 7 -7.97 -17.02 -0.16
CA LYS A 7 -7.49 -17.43 -1.48
C LYS A 7 -7.44 -16.26 -2.45
N VAL A 8 -8.41 -15.35 -2.40
CA VAL A 8 -8.43 -14.12 -3.20
C VAL A 8 -7.26 -13.21 -2.81
N LEU A 9 -7.07 -12.97 -1.51
CA LEU A 9 -5.99 -12.15 -0.97
C LEU A 9 -4.61 -12.68 -1.39
N LEU A 10 -4.30 -13.95 -1.11
CA LEU A 10 -3.00 -14.54 -1.44
C LEU A 10 -2.76 -14.62 -2.95
N THR A 11 -3.82 -14.80 -3.76
CA THR A 11 -3.72 -14.77 -5.22
C THR A 11 -3.30 -13.38 -5.72
N GLU A 12 -3.88 -12.31 -5.16
CA GLU A 12 -3.54 -10.95 -5.55
C GLU A 12 -2.14 -10.55 -5.05
N ILE A 13 -1.78 -10.94 -3.81
CA ILE A 13 -0.42 -10.73 -3.28
C ILE A 13 0.62 -11.42 -4.18
N GLN A 14 0.45 -12.70 -4.49
CA GLN A 14 1.36 -13.40 -5.40
C GLN A 14 1.40 -12.77 -6.80
N LYS A 15 0.27 -12.30 -7.30
CA LYS A 15 0.25 -11.63 -8.61
C LYS A 15 1.19 -10.43 -8.61
N TRP A 16 1.21 -9.62 -7.56
CA TRP A 16 2.14 -8.50 -7.45
C TRP A 16 3.59 -8.95 -7.21
N ASP A 17 3.80 -9.92 -6.33
CA ASP A 17 5.14 -10.39 -5.95
C ASP A 17 5.90 -11.03 -7.13
N TYR A 18 5.17 -11.76 -7.98
CA TYR A 18 5.72 -12.42 -9.16
C TYR A 18 5.50 -11.66 -10.47
N GLU A 19 4.95 -10.44 -10.44
CA GLU A 19 4.75 -9.64 -11.65
C GLU A 19 6.12 -9.30 -12.27
N PRO A 20 6.32 -9.54 -13.59
CA PRO A 20 7.57 -9.16 -14.26
C PRO A 20 7.86 -7.67 -14.10
N THR A 21 9.05 -7.34 -13.60
CA THR A 21 9.46 -5.95 -13.40
C THR A 21 9.64 -5.23 -14.73
N LYS A 22 8.74 -4.28 -15.03
CA LYS A 22 8.76 -3.44 -16.24
C LYS A 22 9.62 -2.18 -16.07
N SER A 23 9.74 -1.69 -14.84
CA SER A 23 10.53 -0.50 -14.48
C SER A 23 10.83 -0.48 -12.98
N ARG A 24 11.73 0.41 -12.53
CA ARG A 24 12.01 0.62 -11.10
C ARG A 24 10.76 1.09 -10.33
N ILE A 25 9.93 1.91 -10.94
CA ILE A 25 8.68 2.41 -10.32
C ILE A 25 7.70 1.25 -10.15
N HIS A 26 7.55 0.43 -11.19
CA HIS A 26 6.68 -0.75 -11.15
C HIS A 26 7.12 -1.78 -10.10
N ALA A 27 8.43 -2.02 -9.96
CA ALA A 27 8.93 -2.89 -8.89
C ALA A 27 8.55 -2.34 -7.50
N LYS A 28 8.72 -1.03 -7.28
CA LYS A 28 8.34 -0.41 -6.00
C LYS A 28 6.83 -0.50 -5.77
N GLU A 29 6.02 -0.25 -6.80
CA GLU A 29 4.57 -0.43 -6.73
C GLU A 29 4.18 -1.82 -6.23
N CYS A 30 4.68 -2.88 -6.88
CA CYS A 30 4.42 -4.26 -6.45
C CYS A 30 4.84 -4.50 -5.00
N MET A 31 6.07 -4.10 -4.64
CA MET A 31 6.58 -4.27 -3.27
C MET A 31 5.73 -3.58 -2.21
N TYR A 32 5.27 -2.35 -2.47
CA TYR A 32 4.41 -1.62 -1.54
C TYR A 32 3.03 -2.27 -1.43
N LYS A 33 2.45 -2.72 -2.56
CA LYS A 33 1.14 -3.38 -2.56
C LYS A 33 1.17 -4.68 -1.75
N VAL A 34 2.19 -5.51 -1.97
CA VAL A 34 2.45 -6.71 -1.15
C VAL A 34 2.61 -6.35 0.32
N ALA A 35 3.43 -5.35 0.65
CA ALA A 35 3.70 -4.97 2.04
C ALA A 35 2.46 -4.45 2.77
N VAL A 36 1.62 -3.63 2.12
CA VAL A 36 0.40 -3.08 2.72
C VAL A 36 -0.63 -4.18 2.94
N SER A 37 -0.93 -5.00 1.93
CA SER A 37 -1.90 -6.09 2.06
C SER A 37 -1.45 -7.15 3.06
N SER A 38 -0.16 -7.52 3.03
CA SER A 38 0.38 -8.51 3.98
C SER A 38 0.33 -8.01 5.42
N ARG A 39 0.64 -6.73 5.65
CA ARG A 39 0.52 -6.12 6.98
C ARG A 39 -0.93 -6.04 7.44
N ALA A 40 -1.84 -5.64 6.56
CA ALA A 40 -3.25 -5.46 6.88
C ALA A 40 -3.91 -6.76 7.37
N PHE A 41 -3.51 -7.90 6.80
CA PHE A 41 -4.09 -9.22 7.09
C PHE A 41 -3.14 -10.20 7.79
N GLY A 42 -1.96 -9.74 8.21
CA GLY A 42 -0.99 -10.55 8.94
C GLY A 42 -0.41 -11.72 8.14
N VAL A 43 -0.39 -11.61 6.81
CA VAL A 43 0.17 -12.62 5.90
C VAL A 43 1.66 -12.79 6.20
N LYS A 44 2.09 -14.04 6.37
CA LYS A 44 3.50 -14.40 6.54
C LYS A 44 4.10 -14.74 5.19
N ASN A 45 5.39 -14.42 5.00
CA ASN A 45 6.12 -14.66 3.74
C ASN A 45 6.05 -16.11 3.23
N TYR A 46 5.87 -17.12 4.10
CA TYR A 46 5.78 -18.50 3.65
C TYR A 46 4.39 -18.84 3.06
N GLU A 47 3.36 -18.02 3.32
CA GLU A 47 1.99 -18.27 2.88
C GLU A 47 1.79 -17.91 1.41
N ASP A 48 2.52 -16.93 0.90
CA ASP A 48 2.52 -16.49 -0.50
C ASP A 48 3.67 -17.08 -1.33
N GLU A 49 4.49 -17.94 -0.74
CA GLU A 49 5.52 -18.73 -1.46
C GLU A 49 4.99 -20.09 -1.96
N VAL A 50 3.84 -20.58 -1.46
CA VAL A 50 3.27 -21.87 -1.89
C VAL A 50 2.45 -21.74 -3.19
N PRO A 51 2.32 -22.82 -3.99
CA PRO A 51 1.49 -22.78 -5.20
C PRO A 51 0.05 -22.37 -4.92
N ARG A 52 -0.56 -21.55 -5.81
CA ARG A 52 -1.96 -21.09 -5.70
C ARG A 52 -2.99 -22.20 -5.50
N SER A 53 -2.70 -23.42 -5.98
CA SER A 53 -3.55 -24.59 -5.79
C SER A 53 -3.66 -25.03 -4.33
N GLN A 54 -2.72 -24.61 -3.48
CA GLN A 54 -2.66 -24.93 -2.05
C GLN A 54 -3.29 -23.84 -1.17
N PHE A 55 -3.76 -22.73 -1.74
CA PHE A 55 -4.42 -21.69 -0.98
C PHE A 55 -5.78 -22.15 -0.47
N GLU A 56 -5.90 -22.15 0.86
CA GLU A 56 -7.12 -22.52 1.54
C GLU A 56 -8.20 -21.45 1.38
N ASN A 57 -9.45 -21.90 1.26
CA ASN A 57 -10.62 -21.06 1.07
C ASN A 57 -11.31 -20.81 2.43
N TYR A 58 -10.94 -19.74 3.10
CA TYR A 58 -11.55 -19.29 4.35
C TYR A 58 -11.60 -17.76 4.41
N GLU A 59 -12.44 -17.22 5.29
CA GLU A 59 -12.48 -15.77 5.54
C GLU A 59 -11.35 -15.36 6.48
N ARG A 60 -10.46 -14.49 5.99
CA ARG A 60 -9.34 -13.94 6.77
C ARG A 60 -9.74 -12.55 7.27
N GLU A 61 -9.69 -12.38 8.59
CA GLU A 61 -9.94 -11.10 9.23
C GLU A 61 -8.75 -10.14 9.08
N GLN A 62 -9.04 -8.87 8.88
CA GLN A 62 -8.05 -7.80 8.91
C GLN A 62 -7.48 -7.67 10.33
N VAL A 63 -6.16 -7.77 10.46
CA VAL A 63 -5.46 -7.68 11.76
C VAL A 63 -5.01 -6.26 12.08
N GLN A 64 -4.67 -5.45 11.07
CA GLN A 64 -4.35 -4.03 11.25
C GLN A 64 -5.65 -3.24 11.22
N THR A 65 -5.97 -2.48 12.26
CA THR A 65 -7.22 -1.70 12.31
C THR A 65 -7.24 -0.57 11.28
N ASN A 66 -8.44 -0.09 10.92
CA ASN A 66 -8.59 1.05 10.01
C ASN A 66 -7.94 2.31 10.60
N GLU A 67 -8.00 2.48 11.92
CA GLU A 67 -7.40 3.57 12.67
C GLU A 67 -5.87 3.53 12.61
N GLU A 68 -5.26 2.34 12.72
CA GLU A 68 -3.82 2.15 12.53
C GLU A 68 -3.39 2.47 11.09
N ILE A 69 -4.15 1.99 10.10
CA ILE A 69 -3.90 2.31 8.67
C ILE A 69 -3.97 3.83 8.46
N LYS A 70 -5.01 4.50 8.95
CA LYS A 70 -5.15 5.97 8.88
C LYS A 70 -4.01 6.68 9.58
N SER A 71 -3.56 6.18 10.73
CA SER A 71 -2.45 6.75 11.50
C SER A 71 -1.14 6.67 10.72
N ASP A 72 -0.80 5.50 10.18
CA ASP A 72 0.42 5.30 9.38
C ASP A 72 0.37 6.08 8.07
N PHE A 73 -0.79 6.17 7.43
CA PHE A 73 -1.02 6.98 6.25
C PHE A 73 -0.78 8.48 6.53
N LYS A 74 -1.32 9.01 7.64
CA LYS A 74 -1.08 10.40 8.07
C LYS A 74 0.40 10.66 8.35
N LYS A 75 1.12 9.72 8.97
CA LYS A 75 2.57 9.84 9.17
C LYS A 75 3.32 9.93 7.84
N ALA A 76 2.90 9.18 6.83
CA ALA A 76 3.49 9.25 5.49
C ALA A 76 3.23 10.62 4.82
N ILE A 77 2.03 11.18 4.98
CA ILE A 77 1.71 12.55 4.51
C ILE A 77 2.61 13.59 5.18
N VAL A 78 2.72 13.57 6.51
CA VAL A 78 3.58 14.50 7.27
C VAL A 78 5.03 14.35 6.83
N GLY A 79 5.51 13.10 6.74
CA GLY A 79 6.85 12.82 6.26
C GLY A 79 7.13 13.35 4.85
N TYR A 80 6.16 13.23 3.93
CA TYR A 80 6.26 13.82 2.60
C TYR A 80 6.36 15.35 2.67
N GLN A 81 5.52 16.02 3.47
CA GLN A 81 5.54 17.46 3.65
C GLN A 81 6.90 17.95 4.15
N ASP A 82 7.45 17.30 5.17
CA ASP A 82 8.74 17.65 5.79
C ASP A 82 9.91 17.60 4.79
N VAL A 83 9.85 16.68 3.81
CA VAL A 83 10.92 16.52 2.82
C VAL A 83 10.62 17.15 1.46
N SER A 84 9.39 17.62 1.22
CA SER A 84 8.89 18.07 -0.10
C SER A 84 9.63 19.27 -0.68
N THR A 85 10.20 20.13 0.17
CA THR A 85 10.93 21.34 -0.25
C THR A 85 12.44 21.13 -0.35
N SER A 86 12.96 20.01 0.16
CA SER A 86 14.39 19.72 0.23
C SER A 86 14.90 19.00 -1.02
N GLU A 87 15.78 19.65 -1.79
CA GLU A 87 16.40 19.04 -2.97
C GLU A 87 17.35 17.89 -2.62
N ASN A 88 17.89 17.89 -1.40
CA ASN A 88 18.75 16.81 -0.90
C ASN A 88 17.95 15.57 -0.46
N SER A 89 16.63 15.66 -0.40
CA SER A 89 15.74 14.60 0.13
C SER A 89 14.90 13.92 -0.95
N LEU A 90 15.31 13.98 -2.23
CA LEU A 90 14.55 13.40 -3.35
C LEU A 90 14.19 11.92 -3.15
N HIS A 91 15.12 11.12 -2.60
CA HIS A 91 14.87 9.71 -2.31
C HIS A 91 13.79 9.50 -1.22
N LEU A 92 13.70 10.42 -0.26
CA LEU A 92 12.66 10.41 0.79
C LEU A 92 11.32 10.89 0.23
N GLN A 93 11.33 11.93 -0.62
CA GLN A 93 10.11 12.36 -1.33
C GLN A 93 9.53 11.20 -2.14
N GLU A 94 10.38 10.49 -2.88
CA GLU A 94 10.00 9.32 -3.65
C GLU A 94 9.46 8.19 -2.75
N HIS A 95 10.12 7.91 -1.62
CA HIS A 95 9.67 6.92 -0.64
C HIS A 95 8.24 7.22 -0.13
N TYR A 96 8.01 8.44 0.35
CA TYR A 96 6.70 8.81 0.88
C TYR A 96 5.63 8.91 -0.22
N TYR A 97 5.99 9.38 -1.42
CA TYR A 97 5.09 9.39 -2.57
C TYR A 97 4.53 7.99 -2.84
N TYR A 98 5.41 6.99 -2.94
CA TYR A 98 4.98 5.61 -3.19
C TYR A 98 4.21 5.03 -2.01
N GLN A 99 4.64 5.31 -0.79
CA GLN A 99 3.92 4.87 0.39
C GLN A 99 2.49 5.40 0.40
N ILE A 100 2.28 6.70 0.15
CA ILE A 100 0.94 7.31 0.13
C ILE A 100 0.12 6.73 -1.02
N ARG A 101 0.65 6.81 -2.26
CA ARG A 101 -0.09 6.39 -3.45
C ARG A 101 -0.49 4.92 -3.39
N PHE A 102 0.47 4.03 -3.12
CA PHE A 102 0.20 2.61 -3.18
C PHE A 102 -0.52 2.09 -1.94
N THR A 103 -0.50 2.81 -0.80
CA THR A 103 -1.40 2.50 0.32
C THR A 103 -2.86 2.66 -0.10
N ILE A 104 -3.22 3.76 -0.78
CA ILE A 104 -4.59 3.98 -1.27
C ILE A 104 -4.99 2.83 -2.21
N GLU A 105 -4.18 2.56 -3.23
CA GLU A 105 -4.47 1.51 -4.23
C GLU A 105 -4.59 0.11 -3.59
N SER A 106 -3.78 -0.19 -2.58
CA SER A 106 -3.82 -1.49 -1.87
C SER A 106 -5.04 -1.59 -0.97
N VAL A 107 -5.38 -0.51 -0.27
CA VAL A 107 -6.55 -0.46 0.61
C VAL A 107 -7.83 -0.55 -0.21
N GLU A 108 -7.88 0.08 -1.38
CA GLU A 108 -9.03 0.03 -2.29
C GLU A 108 -9.39 -1.41 -2.71
N PHE A 109 -8.39 -2.29 -2.83
CA PHE A 109 -8.62 -3.71 -3.14
C PHE A 109 -9.44 -4.43 -2.05
N PHE A 110 -9.18 -4.17 -0.77
CA PHE A 110 -9.84 -4.92 0.31
C PHE A 110 -10.89 -4.11 1.07
N ASN A 111 -10.79 -2.78 1.12
CA ASN A 111 -11.69 -1.88 1.83
C ASN A 111 -11.86 -0.55 1.04
N PRO A 112 -12.76 -0.53 0.04
CA PRO A 112 -13.01 0.64 -0.80
C PRO A 112 -13.46 1.88 -0.01
N GLU A 113 -14.27 1.70 1.04
CA GLU A 113 -14.75 2.80 1.89
C GLU A 113 -13.58 3.49 2.60
N LEU A 114 -12.67 2.71 3.19
CA LEU A 114 -11.46 3.25 3.80
C LEU A 114 -10.57 3.95 2.77
N ALA A 115 -10.45 3.42 1.55
CA ALA A 115 -9.66 4.05 0.50
C ALA A 115 -10.18 5.46 0.16
N GLU A 116 -11.51 5.65 0.10
CA GLU A 116 -12.12 6.97 -0.09
C GLU A 116 -11.83 7.91 1.09
N GLU A 117 -11.85 7.40 2.31
CA GLU A 117 -11.42 8.19 3.47
C GLU A 117 -9.94 8.60 3.37
N LEU A 118 -9.05 7.71 2.92
CA LEU A 118 -7.63 8.05 2.71
C LEU A 118 -7.43 9.09 1.61
N LYS A 119 -8.18 8.99 0.50
CA LYS A 119 -8.21 10.00 -0.57
C LYS A 119 -8.67 11.36 -0.04
N THR A 120 -9.67 11.37 0.85
CA THR A 120 -10.15 12.59 1.52
C THR A 120 -9.08 13.18 2.44
N LEU A 121 -8.44 12.37 3.29
CA LEU A 121 -7.34 12.80 4.16
C LEU A 121 -6.17 13.41 3.37
N LEU A 122 -5.82 12.81 2.22
CA LEU A 122 -4.80 13.37 1.34
C LEU A 122 -5.22 14.72 0.76
N SER A 123 -6.46 14.84 0.31
CA SER A 123 -7.00 16.09 -0.24
C SER A 123 -7.01 17.21 0.80
N ASP A 124 -7.47 16.91 2.02
CA ASP A 124 -7.53 17.87 3.14
C ASP A 124 -6.14 18.33 3.61
N SER A 125 -5.11 17.51 3.39
CA SER A 125 -3.73 17.86 3.75
C SER A 125 -3.10 18.94 2.85
N ASN A 126 -3.77 19.33 1.75
CA ASN A 126 -3.25 20.24 0.72
C ASN A 126 -1.90 19.80 0.11
N VAL A 127 -1.56 18.51 0.22
CA VAL A 127 -0.33 17.94 -0.36
C VAL A 127 -0.56 17.62 -1.83
N VAL A 128 0.23 18.25 -2.70
CA VAL A 128 0.31 17.84 -4.11
C VAL A 128 1.44 16.81 -4.25
N LEU A 129 1.05 15.56 -4.44
CA LEU A 129 2.00 14.48 -4.70
C LEU A 129 2.61 14.65 -6.09
N SER A 130 3.91 14.88 -6.17
CA SER A 130 4.65 14.90 -7.42
C SER A 130 6.06 14.38 -7.23
N LEU A 131 6.45 13.38 -8.02
CA LEU A 131 7.81 12.85 -8.04
C LEU A 131 8.81 13.83 -8.68
N TYR A 132 8.33 14.81 -9.43
CA TYR A 132 9.16 15.76 -10.17
C TYR A 132 8.54 17.16 -10.08
N LYS A 133 9.33 18.19 -9.73
CA LYS A 133 8.88 19.58 -9.90
C LYS A 133 8.47 19.75 -11.37
N GLN A 134 7.23 20.17 -11.63
CA GLN A 134 6.90 20.74 -12.94
C GLN A 134 7.80 21.97 -13.07
N LYS A 135 8.75 21.90 -14.01
CA LYS A 135 9.60 23.05 -14.37
C LYS A 135 8.76 24.13 -15.01
#